data_AF-A0A7W1KIC6-F1
#
_entry.id   AF-A0A7W1KIC6-F1
#
_cell.length_a   1.000
_cell.length_b   1.000
_cell.length_c   1.000
_cell.angle_alpha   90.00
_cell.angle_beta   90.00
_cell.angle_gamma   90.00
#
_symmetry.space_group_name_H-M   'P 1'
#
loop_
_entity.id
_entity.type
_entity.pdbx_description
1 polymer ?
#
loop_
_entity_poly.entity_id
_entity_poly.type
_entity_poly.pdbx_seq_one_letter_code
_entity_poly.pdbx_strand_id
1 'polypeptide(L)'
;MPTLKKKSDFFETAEGLEIARALREMDADNAFSTIASYSANAAVYPDNLIPFVDKHMNYLKQHQNVNPVHYLSNLRLMTKIKVKLS
;
A
#
# COMPACT_ATOMS: atom_id res chain seq x y z
N MET A 1 -14.62 15.11 -24.51
CA MET A 1 -14.62 14.98 -23.04
C MET A 1 -13.79 13.75 -22.68
N PRO A 2 -12.76 13.83 -21.83
CA PRO A 2 -11.98 12.65 -21.47
C PRO A 2 -12.84 11.81 -20.53
N THR A 3 -13.24 10.64 -21.00
CA THR A 3 -13.97 9.64 -20.21
C THR A 3 -13.07 9.17 -19.09
N LEU A 4 -13.34 9.61 -17.86
CA LEU A 4 -12.79 9.04 -16.64
C LEU A 4 -13.21 7.56 -16.58
N LYS A 5 -12.37 6.67 -17.11
CA LYS A 5 -12.51 5.24 -16.84
C LYS A 5 -12.51 5.09 -15.31
N LYS A 6 -13.59 4.55 -14.75
CA LYS A 6 -13.67 4.25 -13.31
C LYS A 6 -12.50 3.31 -12.97
N LYS A 7 -11.49 3.82 -12.28
CA LYS A 7 -10.29 3.07 -11.84
C LYS A 7 -10.58 2.00 -10.76
N SER A 8 -11.84 1.60 -10.53
CA SER A 8 -12.13 0.32 -9.85
C SER A 8 -11.34 -0.82 -10.49
N ASP A 9 -11.18 -0.74 -11.80
CA ASP A 9 -10.50 -1.71 -12.64
C ASP A 9 -8.97 -1.64 -12.48
N PHE A 10 -8.39 -0.56 -11.94
CA PHE A 10 -6.93 -0.43 -11.79
C PHE A 10 -6.35 -1.58 -10.97
N PHE A 11 -7.01 -1.94 -9.88
CA PHE A 11 -6.58 -3.05 -9.02
C PHE A 11 -6.81 -4.44 -9.64
N GLU A 12 -7.60 -4.51 -10.71
CA GLU A 12 -7.81 -5.71 -11.53
C GLU A 12 -6.86 -5.76 -12.72
N THR A 13 -6.22 -4.64 -13.07
CA THR A 13 -5.15 -4.63 -14.08
C THR A 13 -3.88 -5.30 -13.57
N ALA A 14 -3.04 -5.74 -14.51
CA ALA A 14 -1.71 -6.24 -14.20
C ALA A 14 -0.90 -5.26 -13.33
N GLU A 15 -0.99 -3.95 -13.59
CA GLU A 15 -0.26 -2.94 -12.81
C GLU A 15 -0.72 -2.90 -11.34
N GLY A 16 -2.03 -2.91 -11.08
CA GLY A 16 -2.55 -2.92 -9.72
C GLY A 16 -2.21 -4.20 -8.95
N LEU A 17 -2.23 -5.35 -9.63
CA LEU A 17 -1.81 -6.63 -9.07
C LEU A 17 -0.32 -6.66 -8.72
N GLU A 18 0.52 -6.05 -9.55
CA GLU A 18 1.96 -5.89 -9.32
C GLU A 18 2.26 -5.02 -8.11
N ILE A 19 1.55 -3.89 -7.95
CA ILE A 19 1.67 -3.05 -6.75
C ILE A 19 1.25 -3.83 -5.49
N ALA A 20 0.14 -4.56 -5.55
CA ALA A 20 -0.32 -5.37 -4.43
C ALA A 20 0.69 -6.47 -4.07
N ARG A 21 1.33 -7.10 -5.06
CA ARG A 21 2.40 -8.08 -4.85
C ARG A 21 3.60 -7.44 -4.16
N ALA A 22 4.07 -6.30 -4.65
CA ALA A 22 5.22 -5.61 -4.07
C ALA A 22 4.98 -5.15 -2.62
N LEU A 23 3.75 -4.74 -2.28
CA LEU A 23 3.39 -4.42 -0.89
C LEU A 23 3.43 -5.65 0.02
N ARG A 24 2.97 -6.81 -0.46
CA ARG A 24 3.09 -8.09 0.30
C ARG A 24 4.53 -8.54 0.47
N GLU A 25 5.36 -8.37 -0.56
CA GLU A 25 6.80 -8.66 -0.48
C GLU A 25 7.49 -7.79 0.56
N MET A 26 7.15 -6.50 0.62
CA MET A 26 7.65 -5.61 1.67
C MET A 26 7.19 -6.03 3.06
N ASP A 27 5.93 -6.45 3.20
CA ASP A 27 5.36 -6.87 4.49
C ASP A 27 5.98 -8.17 5.03
N ALA A 28 6.44 -9.04 4.13
CA ALA A 28 7.15 -10.27 4.48
C ALA A 28 8.66 -10.08 4.70
N ASP A 29 9.23 -8.94 4.31
CA ASP A 29 10.66 -8.67 4.38
C ASP A 29 11.02 -7.85 5.63
N ASN A 30 11.79 -8.48 6.53
CA ASN A 30 12.28 -7.88 7.77
C ASN A 30 13.21 -6.68 7.57
N ALA A 31 13.62 -6.36 6.33
CA ALA A 31 14.31 -5.12 6.00
C ALA A 31 13.40 -3.88 6.02
N PHE A 32 12.08 -4.06 6.08
CA PHE A 32 11.09 -2.97 6.10
C PHE A 32 10.26 -2.99 7.40
N SER A 33 9.93 -1.80 7.89
CA SER A 33 8.99 -1.61 9.00
C SER A 33 7.58 -1.46 8.45
N THR A 34 6.81 -2.55 8.45
CA THR A 34 5.45 -2.66 7.87
C THR A 34 4.36 -2.87 8.93
N ILE A 35 4.38 -2.03 9.97
CA ILE A 35 3.49 -2.20 11.12
C ILE A 35 2.04 -1.83 10.77
N ALA A 36 1.08 -2.65 11.24
CA ALA A 36 -0.34 -2.34 11.19
C ALA A 36 -0.64 -1.00 11.88
N SER A 37 -1.66 -0.28 11.40
CA SER A 37 -2.04 1.03 11.94
C SER A 37 -3.43 1.00 12.54
N TYR A 38 -3.76 1.95 13.41
CA TYR A 38 -5.13 2.06 13.93
C TYR A 38 -6.14 2.34 12.81
N SER A 39 -7.31 1.72 12.91
CA SER A 39 -8.47 1.89 12.04
C SER A 39 -9.73 2.02 12.88
N ALA A 40 -10.54 3.06 12.64
CA ALA A 40 -11.83 3.22 13.30
C ALA A 40 -12.95 2.35 12.69
N ASN A 41 -12.67 1.64 11.60
CA ASN A 41 -13.66 0.80 10.92
C ASN A 41 -13.70 -0.61 11.52
N ALA A 42 -14.28 -0.72 12.72
CA ALA A 42 -14.41 -1.98 13.45
C ALA A 42 -15.24 -3.05 12.72
N ALA A 43 -16.07 -2.65 11.75
CA ALA A 43 -16.83 -3.60 10.93
C ALA A 43 -15.94 -4.38 9.96
N VAL A 44 -14.84 -3.76 9.48
CA VAL A 44 -13.89 -4.38 8.54
C VAL A 44 -12.64 -4.88 9.27
N TYR A 45 -12.19 -4.17 10.30
CA TYR A 45 -11.02 -4.51 11.12
C TYR A 45 -11.46 -4.61 12.60
N PRO A 46 -11.93 -5.78 13.05
CA PRO A 46 -12.51 -5.94 14.39
C PRO A 46 -11.57 -5.62 15.56
N ASP A 47 -10.27 -5.76 15.35
CA ASP A 47 -9.21 -5.40 16.28
C ASP A 47 -8.83 -3.90 16.23
N ASN A 48 -9.51 -3.13 15.38
CA ASN A 48 -9.19 -1.74 15.05
C ASN A 48 -7.78 -1.55 14.48
N LEU A 49 -7.21 -2.58 13.85
CA LEU A 49 -5.92 -2.50 13.18
C LEU A 49 -6.07 -2.78 11.69
N ILE A 50 -5.65 -1.82 10.86
CA ILE A 50 -5.53 -2.01 9.42
C ILE A 50 -4.14 -2.55 9.08
N PRO A 51 -4.02 -3.69 8.38
CA PRO A 51 -2.76 -4.22 7.89
C PRO A 51 -2.04 -3.25 6.95
N PHE A 52 -0.71 -3.36 6.89
CA PHE A 52 0.12 -2.50 6.04
C PHE A 52 -0.34 -2.51 4.57
N VAL A 53 -0.52 -3.69 3.99
CA VAL A 53 -0.95 -3.85 2.60
C VAL A 53 -2.29 -3.16 2.37
N ASP A 54 -3.28 -3.44 3.21
CA ASP A 54 -4.63 -2.88 3.09
C ASP A 54 -4.65 -1.36 3.22
N LYS A 55 -3.86 -0.82 4.15
CA LYS A 55 -3.69 0.62 4.33
C LYS A 55 -3.21 1.29 3.05
N HIS A 56 -2.16 0.75 2.43
CA HIS A 56 -1.54 1.34 1.25
C HIS A 56 -2.39 1.14 -0.01
N MET A 57 -3.05 -0.01 -0.15
CA MET A 57 -4.01 -0.26 -1.23
C MET A 57 -5.23 0.67 -1.13
N ASN A 58 -5.78 0.84 0.07
CA ASN A 58 -6.89 1.77 0.30
C ASN A 58 -6.49 3.22 0.01
N TYR A 59 -5.27 3.62 0.40
CA TYR A 59 -4.75 4.94 0.09
C TYR A 59 -4.69 5.19 -1.41
N LEU A 60 -4.09 4.28 -2.19
CA LEU A 60 -4.01 4.39 -3.66
C LEU A 60 -5.40 4.38 -4.33
N LYS A 61 -6.35 3.64 -3.75
CA LYS A 61 -7.74 3.61 -4.25
C LYS A 61 -8.44 4.95 -4.07
N GLN A 62 -8.19 5.62 -2.95
CA GLN A 62 -8.78 6.93 -2.64
C GLN A 62 -8.06 8.09 -3.36
N HIS A 63 -6.76 7.96 -3.64
CA HIS A 63 -5.93 9.02 -4.22
C HIS A 63 -5.54 8.72 -5.67
N GLN A 64 -6.48 8.84 -6.60
CA GLN A 64 -6.34 8.41 -8.00
C GLN A 64 -5.30 9.19 -8.84
N ASN A 65 -4.84 10.34 -8.34
CA ASN A 65 -3.83 11.19 -8.97
C ASN A 65 -2.40 10.80 -8.55
N VAL A 66 -2.24 9.91 -7.58
CA VAL A 66 -0.94 9.42 -7.14
C VAL A 66 -0.43 8.39 -8.16
N ASN A 67 0.81 8.57 -8.62
CA ASN A 67 1.49 7.56 -9.42
C ASN A 67 1.89 6.38 -8.49
N PRO A 68 1.35 5.16 -8.70
CA PRO A 68 1.59 4.03 -7.81
C PRO A 68 3.06 3.58 -7.77
N VAL A 69 3.78 3.67 -8.88
CA VAL A 69 5.20 3.31 -8.98
C VAL A 69 6.07 4.26 -8.14
N HIS A 70 5.80 5.56 -8.25
CA HIS A 70 6.50 6.57 -7.43
C HIS A 70 6.16 6.42 -5.96
N TYR A 71 4.88 6.16 -5.65
CA TYR A 71 4.42 5.92 -4.29
C TYR A 71 5.14 4.74 -3.64
N LEU A 72 5.22 3.60 -4.34
CA LEU A 72 5.90 2.41 -3.85
C LEU A 72 7.40 2.66 -3.62
N SER A 73 8.04 3.40 -4.51
CA SER A 73 9.46 3.77 -4.38
C SER A 73 9.71 4.60 -3.12
N ASN A 74 8.85 5.60 -2.88
CA ASN A 74 8.91 6.42 -1.67
C ASN A 74 8.63 5.60 -0.41
N LEU A 75 7.64 4.70 -0.48
CA LEU A 75 7.26 3.85 0.65
C LEU A 75 8.41 2.93 1.06
N ARG A 76 9.13 2.34 0.10
CA ARG A 76 10.35 1.55 0.37
C ARG A 76 11.41 2.36 1.08
N LEU A 77 11.65 3.60 0.67
CA LEU A 77 12.63 4.47 1.32
C LEU A 77 12.23 4.82 2.76
N MET A 78 10.94 5.08 3.00
CA MET A 78 10.43 5.45 4.32
C MET A 78 10.44 4.27 5.31
N THR A 79 10.16 3.07 4.83
CA THR A 79 10.00 1.87 5.68
C THR A 79 11.30 1.11 5.88
N LYS A 80 12.32 1.34 5.04
CA LYS A 80 13.59 0.61 5.15
C LYS A 80 14.28 0.84 6.49
N ILE A 81 14.51 -0.24 7.22
CA ILE A 81 15.22 -0.24 8.50
C ILE A 81 16.69 0.02 8.23
N LYS A 82 17.23 1.10 8.82
CA LYS A 82 18.66 1.37 8.76
C LYS A 82 19.38 0.50 9.78
N VAL A 83 19.99 -0.59 9.32
CA VAL A 83 20.96 -1.32 10.14
C VAL A 83 22.19 -0.42 10.29
N LYS A 84 22.41 0.14 11.49
CA LYS A 84 23.73 0.68 11.82
C LYS A 84 24.67 -0.52 11.88
N LEU A 85 25.56 -0.63 10.91
CA LEU A 85 26.75 -1.46 11.03
C LEU A 85 27.56 -0.88 12.21
N SER A 86 27.45 -1.53 13.36
CA SER A 86 28.23 -1.27 14.58
C SER A 86 29.56 -1.98 14.52
#